data_AF-A0A821KKT9-F1
#
_entry.id   AF-A0A821KKT9-F1
#
_cell.length_a   1.000
_cell.length_b   1.000
_cell.length_c   1.000
_cell.angle_alpha   90.00
_cell.angle_beta   90.00
_cell.angle_gamma   90.00
#
_symmetry.space_group_name_H-M   'P 1'
#
loop_
_entity.id
_entity.type
_entity.pdbx_description
1 polymer ?
#
loop_
_entity_poly.entity_id
_entity_poly.type
_entity_poly.pdbx_seq_one_letter_code
_entity_poly.pdbx_strand_id
1 'polypeptide(L)'
;MKLSTILTTTTTISCEKKRAPAPRCNPCFGNCGTARTTCYTGCSTNRGICNTDCGTNRGICNTDCGTARTSCLAACPGNSAGPGHGCGNGCNTAYTTCTGDCTATYTGCTDGCDTDYSSCYGNCGPDCRNACSPANPNSARCRYCDASC
;
A
#
# COMPACT_ATOMS: atom_id res chain seq x y z
N MET A 1 35.14 68.44 -4.47
CA MET A 1 34.36 67.49 -3.66
C MET A 1 33.34 66.80 -4.55
N LYS A 2 33.46 65.50 -4.77
CA LYS A 2 32.39 64.63 -5.30
C LYS A 2 32.64 63.23 -4.72
N LEU A 3 31.87 62.87 -3.69
CA LEU A 3 31.77 61.49 -3.22
C LEU A 3 30.73 60.78 -4.09
N SER A 4 31.14 59.72 -4.78
CA SER A 4 30.21 58.79 -5.44
C SER A 4 30.00 57.60 -4.50
N THR A 5 28.81 57.52 -3.92
CA THR A 5 28.35 56.39 -3.11
C THR A 5 28.04 55.22 -4.04
N ILE A 6 28.80 54.13 -3.96
CA ILE A 6 28.48 52.86 -4.63
C ILE A 6 27.58 52.08 -3.67
N LEU A 7 26.32 51.89 -4.06
CA LEU A 7 25.35 51.08 -3.33
C LEU A 7 25.58 49.61 -3.75
N THR A 8 26.21 48.83 -2.89
CA THR A 8 26.41 47.38 -3.11
C THR A 8 25.16 46.65 -2.64
N THR A 9 24.30 46.25 -3.57
CA THR A 9 23.11 45.42 -3.28
C THR A 9 23.58 44.00 -2.94
N THR A 10 23.53 43.63 -1.66
CA THR A 10 23.82 42.26 -1.23
C THR A 10 22.59 41.39 -1.45
N THR A 11 22.57 40.63 -2.55
CA THR A 11 21.56 39.59 -2.78
C THR A 11 21.87 38.40 -1.89
N THR A 12 21.12 38.19 -0.80
CA THR A 12 21.16 36.95 -0.03
C THR A 12 20.52 35.84 -0.85
N ILE A 13 21.35 34.97 -1.43
CA ILE A 13 20.92 33.70 -2.02
C ILE A 13 20.68 32.73 -0.85
N SER A 14 19.41 32.45 -0.54
CA SER A 14 19.06 31.38 0.40
C SER A 14 19.26 30.03 -0.28
N CYS A 15 20.42 29.40 -0.05
CA CYS A 15 20.64 28.00 -0.39
C CYS A 15 19.81 27.12 0.56
N GLU A 16 18.64 26.66 0.12
CA GLU A 16 17.96 25.54 0.77
C GLU A 16 18.81 24.28 0.55
N LYS A 17 19.70 24.02 1.50
CA LYS A 17 20.61 22.86 1.55
C LYS A 17 19.76 21.58 1.54
N LYS A 18 19.47 21.04 0.34
CA LYS A 18 18.91 19.69 0.19
C LYS A 18 19.97 18.70 0.65
N ARG A 19 19.90 18.31 1.92
CA ARG A 19 20.77 17.29 2.52
C ARG A 19 20.59 15.98 1.72
N ALA A 20 21.59 15.62 0.92
CA ALA A 20 21.66 14.28 0.38
C ALA A 20 21.79 13.28 1.54
N PRO A 21 21.02 12.18 1.57
CA PRO A 21 21.11 11.21 2.65
C PRO A 21 22.50 10.55 2.64
N ALA A 22 23.15 10.48 3.80
CA ALA A 22 24.47 9.87 3.95
C ALA A 22 24.47 8.41 3.46
N PRO A 23 25.57 7.88 2.89
CA PRO A 23 25.60 6.55 2.26
C PRO A 23 25.30 5.38 3.20
N ARG A 24 25.33 5.57 4.53
CA ARG A 24 24.94 4.56 5.54
C ARG A 24 23.45 4.58 5.89
N CYS A 25 22.72 5.60 5.45
CA CYS A 25 21.28 5.75 5.61
C CYS A 25 20.48 5.07 4.50
N ASN A 26 21.06 5.05 3.30
CA ASN A 26 20.47 4.43 2.12
C ASN A 26 20.00 2.98 2.33
N PRO A 27 20.77 2.08 3.00
CA PRO A 27 20.31 0.70 3.23
C PRO A 27 19.15 0.58 4.22
N CYS A 28 19.04 1.45 5.23
CA CYS A 28 17.92 1.39 6.19
C CYS A 28 16.60 1.73 5.49
N PHE A 29 16.57 2.86 4.78
CA PHE A 29 15.39 3.27 4.01
C PHE A 29 15.06 2.30 2.88
N GLY A 30 16.09 1.73 2.23
CA GLY A 30 15.93 0.67 1.23
C GLY A 30 15.26 -0.58 1.81
N ASN A 31 15.70 -1.04 2.99
CA ASN A 31 15.10 -2.19 3.66
C ASN A 31 13.62 -1.95 4.03
N CYS A 32 13.28 -0.75 4.52
CA CYS A 32 11.88 -0.40 4.78
C CYS A 32 11.04 -0.42 3.49
N GLY A 33 11.59 0.09 2.37
CA GLY A 33 10.92 0.06 1.07
C GLY A 33 10.71 -1.37 0.53
N THR A 34 11.72 -2.23 0.65
CA THR A 34 11.61 -3.64 0.29
C THR A 34 10.57 -4.35 1.15
N ALA A 35 10.59 -4.14 2.47
CA ALA A 35 9.61 -4.72 3.39
C ALA A 35 8.17 -4.29 3.06
N ARG A 36 7.95 -3.00 2.76
CA ARG A 36 6.65 -2.50 2.28
C ARG A 36 6.21 -3.20 1.01
N THR A 37 7.12 -3.35 0.04
CA THR A 37 6.81 -4.00 -1.24
C THR A 37 6.42 -5.47 -1.04
N THR A 38 7.15 -6.20 -0.19
CA THR A 38 6.83 -7.58 0.18
C THR A 38 5.47 -7.67 0.87
N CYS A 39 5.18 -6.75 1.80
CA CYS A 39 3.90 -6.68 2.50
C CYS A 39 2.72 -6.46 1.52
N TYR A 40 2.83 -5.47 0.63
CA TYR A 40 1.83 -5.20 -0.41
C TYR A 40 1.59 -6.39 -1.34
N THR A 41 2.67 -7.10 -1.69
CA THR A 41 2.59 -8.32 -2.50
C THR A 41 1.76 -9.38 -1.77
N GLY A 42 2.04 -9.60 -0.49
CA GLY A 42 1.26 -10.52 0.36
C GLY A 42 -0.23 -10.14 0.44
N CYS A 43 -0.53 -8.86 0.69
CA CYS A 43 -1.92 -8.36 0.70
C CYS A 43 -2.64 -8.62 -0.63
N SER A 44 -1.94 -8.38 -1.75
CA SER A 44 -2.50 -8.56 -3.10
C SER A 44 -2.75 -10.03 -3.42
N THR A 45 -1.82 -10.92 -3.03
CA THR A 45 -1.99 -12.37 -3.16
C THR A 45 -3.21 -12.85 -2.38
N ASN A 46 -3.35 -12.45 -1.12
CA ASN A 46 -4.49 -12.83 -0.28
C ASN A 46 -5.83 -12.30 -0.85
N ARG A 47 -5.85 -11.08 -1.40
CA ARG A 47 -7.03 -10.56 -2.08
C ARG A 47 -7.42 -11.42 -3.30
N GLY A 48 -6.43 -11.85 -4.08
CA GLY A 48 -6.64 -12.72 -5.23
C GLY A 48 -7.25 -14.07 -4.84
N ILE A 49 -6.72 -14.69 -3.79
CA ILE A 49 -7.26 -15.95 -3.22
C ILE A 49 -8.71 -15.74 -2.78
N CYS A 50 -8.97 -14.71 -1.96
CA CYS A 50 -10.30 -14.39 -1.45
C CYS A 50 -11.34 -14.20 -2.58
N ASN A 51 -11.00 -13.44 -3.63
CA ASN A 51 -11.90 -13.23 -4.77
C ASN A 51 -12.17 -14.53 -5.55
N THR A 52 -11.18 -15.42 -5.64
CA THR A 52 -11.32 -16.73 -6.28
C THR A 52 -12.29 -17.62 -5.49
N ASP A 53 -12.19 -17.60 -4.17
CA ASP A 53 -13.10 -18.33 -3.28
C ASP A 53 -14.54 -17.79 -3.40
N CYS A 54 -14.71 -16.46 -3.40
CA CYS A 54 -16.02 -15.85 -3.64
C CYS A 54 -16.61 -16.28 -5.00
N GLY A 55 -15.80 -16.29 -6.05
CA GLY A 55 -16.21 -16.71 -7.39
C GLY A 55 -16.62 -18.19 -7.45
N THR A 56 -15.85 -19.05 -6.77
CA THR A 56 -16.13 -20.49 -6.66
C THR A 56 -17.45 -20.72 -5.94
N ASN A 57 -17.66 -20.06 -4.80
CA ASN A 57 -18.90 -20.16 -4.03
C ASN A 57 -20.12 -19.66 -4.81
N ARG A 58 -19.96 -18.60 -5.62
CA ARG A 58 -21.01 -18.15 -6.53
C ARG A 58 -21.37 -19.22 -7.57
N GLY A 59 -20.36 -19.90 -8.14
CA GLY A 59 -20.55 -20.99 -9.09
C GLY A 59 -21.30 -22.18 -8.48
N ILE A 60 -20.93 -22.58 -7.27
CA ILE A 60 -21.61 -23.63 -6.50
C ILE A 60 -23.07 -23.23 -6.26
N CYS A 61 -23.31 -22.03 -5.72
CA CYS A 61 -24.65 -21.51 -5.46
C CYS A 61 -25.55 -21.53 -6.71
N ASN A 62 -25.03 -21.09 -7.86
CA ASN A 62 -25.78 -21.12 -9.12
C ASN A 62 -26.10 -22.56 -9.58
N THR A 63 -25.19 -23.50 -9.35
CA THR A 63 -25.38 -24.91 -9.69
C THR A 63 -26.48 -25.53 -8.83
N ASP A 64 -26.46 -25.26 -7.54
CA ASP A 64 -27.48 -25.72 -6.59
C ASP A 64 -28.86 -25.13 -6.95
N CYS A 65 -28.91 -23.83 -7.27
CA CYS A 65 -30.12 -23.16 -7.75
C CYS A 65 -30.68 -23.81 -9.03
N GLY A 66 -29.80 -24.14 -9.99
CA GLY A 66 -30.19 -24.80 -11.24
C GLY A 66 -30.72 -26.21 -11.02
N THR A 67 -30.09 -26.96 -10.12
CA THR A 67 -30.51 -28.32 -9.75
C THR A 67 -31.87 -28.29 -9.08
N ALA A 68 -32.07 -27.44 -8.08
CA ALA A 68 -33.35 -27.29 -7.38
C ALA A 68 -34.49 -26.89 -8.33
N ARG A 69 -34.23 -26.00 -9.29
CA ARG A 69 -35.21 -25.64 -10.33
C ARG A 69 -35.58 -26.84 -11.19
N THR A 70 -34.60 -27.63 -11.62
CA THR A 70 -34.81 -28.82 -12.47
C THR A 70 -35.65 -29.87 -11.73
N SER A 71 -35.33 -30.14 -10.46
CA SER A 71 -36.10 -31.06 -9.60
C SER A 71 -37.54 -30.59 -9.40
N CYS A 72 -37.76 -29.29 -9.22
CA CYS A 72 -39.10 -28.72 -9.04
C CYS A 72 -39.96 -28.84 -10.32
N LEU A 73 -39.37 -28.58 -11.49
CA LEU A 73 -40.05 -28.75 -12.79
C LEU A 73 -40.42 -30.22 -13.07
N ALA A 74 -39.56 -31.16 -12.67
CA ALA A 74 -39.83 -32.59 -12.81
C ALA A 74 -40.94 -33.07 -11.86
N ALA A 75 -41.05 -32.49 -10.67
CA ALA A 75 -42.08 -32.86 -9.67
C ALA A 75 -43.47 -32.28 -9.97
N CYS A 76 -43.57 -31.15 -10.68
CA CYS A 76 -44.83 -30.47 -10.97
C CYS A 76 -44.83 -29.83 -12.38
N PRO A 77 -45.15 -30.60 -13.44
CA PRO A 77 -45.19 -30.09 -14.81
C PRO A 77 -46.39 -29.14 -14.99
N GLY A 78 -46.17 -27.85 -14.77
CA GLY A 78 -47.20 -26.81 -14.91
C GLY A 78 -46.92 -25.52 -14.16
N ASN A 79 -45.97 -25.52 -13.20
CA ASN A 79 -45.62 -24.32 -12.46
C ASN A 79 -44.37 -23.65 -13.06
N SER A 80 -44.56 -22.79 -14.06
CA SER A 80 -43.49 -22.04 -14.74
C SER A 80 -42.77 -21.06 -13.80
N ALA A 81 -43.42 -20.68 -12.71
CA ALA A 81 -42.87 -19.85 -11.63
C ALA A 81 -42.10 -20.72 -10.62
N GLY A 82 -41.11 -21.47 -11.10
CA GLY A 82 -40.22 -22.22 -10.22
C GLY A 82 -39.39 -21.29 -9.32
N PRO A 83 -38.88 -21.75 -8.16
CA PRO A 83 -38.13 -20.97 -7.17
C PRO A 83 -36.80 -20.35 -7.69
N GLY A 84 -36.43 -20.58 -8.95
CA GLY A 84 -35.15 -20.19 -9.53
C GLY A 84 -34.96 -18.70 -9.81
N HIS A 85 -36.02 -17.89 -9.91
CA HIS A 85 -35.88 -16.46 -10.26
C HIS A 85 -35.30 -15.59 -9.13
N GLY A 86 -35.50 -15.96 -7.86
CA GLY A 86 -34.86 -15.28 -6.71
C GLY A 86 -33.46 -15.80 -6.38
N CYS A 87 -33.18 -17.06 -6.75
CA CYS A 87 -31.97 -17.77 -6.35
C CYS A 87 -30.69 -17.19 -6.98
N GLY A 88 -30.73 -16.87 -8.29
CA GLY A 88 -29.58 -16.25 -8.98
C GLY A 88 -29.23 -14.84 -8.46
N ASN A 89 -30.24 -14.05 -8.09
CA ASN A 89 -30.03 -12.74 -7.46
C ASN A 89 -29.42 -12.88 -6.06
N GLY A 90 -29.82 -13.91 -5.30
CA GLY A 90 -29.21 -14.26 -4.01
C GLY A 90 -27.73 -14.60 -4.16
N CYS A 91 -27.37 -15.50 -5.09
CA CYS A 91 -25.98 -15.88 -5.35
C CYS A 91 -25.13 -14.68 -5.78
N ASN A 92 -25.67 -13.78 -6.61
CA ASN A 92 -24.96 -12.58 -7.03
C ASN A 92 -24.76 -11.58 -5.89
N THR A 93 -25.76 -11.39 -5.03
CA THR A 93 -25.68 -10.49 -3.87
C THR A 93 -24.63 -11.00 -2.87
N ALA A 94 -24.63 -12.30 -2.58
CA ALA A 94 -23.63 -12.94 -1.73
C ALA A 94 -22.21 -12.76 -2.31
N TYR A 95 -22.04 -12.94 -3.61
CA TYR A 95 -20.76 -12.71 -4.29
C TYR A 95 -20.27 -11.27 -4.19
N THR A 96 -21.14 -10.28 -4.42
CA THR A 96 -20.79 -8.87 -4.32
C THR A 96 -20.41 -8.49 -2.89
N THR A 97 -21.12 -9.03 -1.89
CA THR A 97 -20.79 -8.83 -0.48
C THR A 97 -19.42 -9.42 -0.16
N CYS A 98 -19.19 -10.68 -0.54
CA CYS A 98 -17.93 -11.38 -0.34
C CYS A 98 -16.72 -10.65 -0.96
N THR A 99 -16.84 -10.19 -2.21
CA THR A 99 -15.77 -9.44 -2.89
C THR A 99 -15.58 -8.03 -2.30
N GLY A 100 -16.63 -7.44 -1.74
CA GLY A 100 -16.56 -6.24 -0.89
C GLY A 100 -15.71 -6.48 0.36
N ASP A 101 -15.96 -7.57 1.08
CA ASP A 101 -15.20 -7.95 2.28
C ASP A 101 -13.73 -8.26 1.96
N CYS A 102 -13.46 -8.93 0.83
CA CYS A 102 -12.09 -9.14 0.34
C CYS A 102 -11.37 -7.80 0.09
N THR A 103 -12.09 -6.81 -0.42
CA THR A 103 -11.54 -5.47 -0.68
C THR A 103 -11.29 -4.71 0.62
N ALA A 104 -12.21 -4.75 1.58
CA ALA A 104 -12.01 -4.14 2.91
C ALA A 104 -10.80 -4.76 3.63
N THR A 105 -10.67 -6.09 3.57
CA THR A 105 -9.52 -6.81 4.13
C THR A 105 -8.21 -6.40 3.46
N TYR A 106 -8.21 -6.26 2.13
CA TYR A 106 -7.05 -5.77 1.40
C TYR A 106 -6.64 -4.36 1.84
N THR A 107 -7.60 -3.44 1.95
CA THR A 107 -7.35 -2.06 2.40
C THR A 107 -6.74 -2.04 3.80
N GLY A 108 -7.33 -2.77 4.75
CA GLY A 108 -6.79 -2.87 6.10
C GLY A 108 -5.37 -3.47 6.15
N CYS A 109 -5.09 -4.44 5.28
CA CYS A 109 -3.76 -5.01 5.11
C CYS A 109 -2.75 -3.97 4.60
N THR A 110 -3.10 -3.21 3.55
CA THR A 110 -2.21 -2.17 3.00
C THR A 110 -1.99 -1.01 3.95
N ASP A 111 -3.02 -0.62 4.71
CA ASP A 111 -2.90 0.41 5.76
C ASP A 111 -1.94 -0.05 6.87
N GLY A 112 -1.98 -1.34 7.23
CA GLY A 112 -1.00 -1.98 8.10
C GLY A 112 0.42 -1.90 7.54
N CYS A 113 0.62 -2.26 6.26
CA CYS A 113 1.92 -2.15 5.59
C CYS A 113 2.47 -0.71 5.61
N ASP A 114 1.60 0.30 5.44
CA ASP A 114 2.00 1.71 5.48
C ASP A 114 2.33 2.21 6.88
N THR A 115 1.62 1.70 7.88
CA THR A 115 1.91 1.95 9.30
C THR A 115 3.28 1.38 9.68
N ASP A 116 3.55 0.14 9.27
CA ASP A 116 4.84 -0.52 9.50
C ASP A 116 5.98 0.19 8.75
N TYR A 117 5.74 0.58 7.50
CA TYR A 117 6.69 1.36 6.72
C TYR A 117 7.02 2.69 7.40
N SER A 118 6.01 3.43 7.85
CA SER A 118 6.19 4.72 8.51
C SER A 118 6.98 4.59 9.81
N SER A 119 6.70 3.53 10.58
CA SER A 119 7.44 3.20 11.79
C SER A 119 8.90 2.84 11.50
N CYS A 120 9.13 1.97 10.51
CA CYS A 120 10.48 1.60 10.04
C CYS A 120 11.27 2.82 9.57
N TYR A 121 10.66 3.64 8.72
CA TYR A 121 11.27 4.85 8.18
C TYR A 121 11.58 5.87 9.28
N GLY A 122 10.67 6.03 10.25
CA GLY A 122 10.86 6.88 11.42
C GLY A 122 12.05 6.46 12.28
N ASN A 123 12.28 5.15 12.42
CA ASN A 123 13.40 4.59 13.17
C ASN A 123 14.75 4.73 12.43
N CYS A 124 14.75 4.80 11.09
CA CYS A 124 15.98 5.05 10.33
C CYS A 124 16.58 6.45 10.57
N GLY A 125 15.74 7.46 10.88
CA GLY A 125 16.17 8.85 11.02
C GLY A 125 17.13 9.12 12.20
N PRO A 126 16.84 8.67 13.43
CA PRO A 126 17.74 8.76 14.58
C PRO A 126 19.08 8.03 14.36
N ASP A 127 19.07 6.82 13.82
CA ASP A 127 20.30 6.04 13.56
C ASP A 127 21.20 6.73 12.53
N CYS A 128 20.58 7.30 11.50
CA CYS A 128 21.25 8.15 10.53
C CYS A 128 21.87 9.41 11.14
N ARG A 129 21.14 10.11 11.99
CA ARG A 129 21.61 11.33 12.66
C ARG A 129 22.76 11.03 13.63
N ASN A 130 22.68 9.94 14.39
CA ASN A 130 23.73 9.51 15.31
C ASN A 130 24.99 9.00 14.58
N ALA A 131 24.82 8.30 13.45
CA ALA A 131 25.94 7.88 12.61
C ALA A 131 26.69 9.05 11.96
N CYS A 132 26.02 10.20 11.77
CA CYS A 132 26.57 11.44 11.24
C CYS A 132 26.99 12.47 12.31
N SER A 133 26.98 12.11 13.60
CA SER A 133 27.36 13.03 14.67
C SER A 133 28.88 13.29 14.67
N PRO A 134 29.33 14.55 14.81
CA PRO A 134 30.75 14.91 14.84
C PRO A 134 31.53 14.30 16.03
N ALA A 135 30.82 13.77 17.03
CA ALA A 135 31.41 13.06 18.16
C ALA A 135 31.85 11.62 17.84
N ASN A 136 31.52 11.07 16.67
CA ASN A 136 31.94 9.72 16.29
C ASN A 136 33.26 9.76 15.50
N PRO A 137 34.38 9.25 16.02
CA PRO A 137 35.67 9.29 15.31
C PRO A 137 35.70 8.45 14.02
N ASN A 138 34.71 7.57 13.81
CA ASN A 138 34.51 6.84 12.54
C ASN A 138 33.69 7.63 11.50
N SER A 139 33.34 8.89 11.77
CA SER A 139 32.54 9.77 10.90
C SER A 139 33.28 10.32 9.68
N ALA A 140 34.53 9.90 9.42
CA ALA A 140 35.30 10.28 8.23
C ALA A 140 34.57 9.99 6.89
N ARG A 141 33.52 9.15 6.90
CA ARG A 141 32.66 8.86 5.73
C ARG A 141 31.46 9.81 5.58
N CYS A 142 31.28 10.76 6.49
CA CYS A 142 30.32 11.88 6.40
C CYS A 142 30.94 13.14 5.77
N ARG A 143 32.17 13.06 5.25
CA ARG A 143 32.88 14.18 4.60
C ARG A 143 32.23 14.70 3.31
N TYR A 144 31.18 14.05 2.80
CA TYR A 144 30.41 14.54 1.65
C TYR A 144 29.22 15.43 2.02
N CYS A 145 29.06 15.82 3.30
CA CYS A 145 28.01 16.78 3.71
C CYS A 145 28.46 18.25 3.69
N ASP A 146 29.72 18.55 3.36
CA ASP A 146 30.28 19.91 3.44
C ASP A 146 31.17 20.32 2.25
N ALA A 147 30.79 19.94 1.04
CA ALA A 147 31.42 20.49 -0.16
C ALA A 147 30.35 20.81 -1.19
N SER A 148 29.71 21.97 -1.03
CA SER A 148 29.17 22.87 -2.08
C SER A 148 27.93 23.61 -1.55
N CYS A 149 28.13 24.89 -1.24
CA CYS A 149 27.15 25.95 -0.94
C CYS A 149 26.41 25.87 0.40
#